data_AF-A0A7V4SR44-F1
#
_entry.id   AF-A0A7V4SR44-F1
#
_cell.length_a   1.000
_cell.length_b   1.000
_cell.length_c   1.000
_cell.angle_alpha   90.00
_cell.angle_beta   90.00
_cell.angle_gamma   90.00
#
_symmetry.space_group_name_H-M   'P 1'
#
loop_
_entity.id
_entity.type
_entity.pdbx_description
1 polymer ?
#
loop_
_entity_poly.entity_id
_entity_poly.type
_entity_poly.pdbx_seq_one_letter_code
_entity_poly.pdbx_strand_id
1 'polypeptide(L)' 'MEKSVLSIEELAQQSDTPVRTIRFYISEGLLPPPQGRGKGASYDEEHLLRLR' A
#
# COMPACT_ATOMS: atom_id res chain seq x y z
N MET A 1 0.80 -8.32 -16.75
CA MET A 1 1.59 -7.96 -15.56
C MET A 1 0.94 -8.69 -14.40
N GLU A 2 1.66 -9.63 -13.78
CA GLU A 2 1.18 -10.27 -12.54
C GLU A 2 1.02 -9.19 -11.49
N LYS A 3 -0.21 -8.93 -11.04
CA LYS A 3 -0.42 -8.04 -9.91
C LYS A 3 0.04 -8.78 -8.66
N SER A 4 1.28 -8.56 -8.25
CA SER A 4 1.81 -9.04 -6.98
C SER A 4 1.00 -8.40 -5.85
N VAL A 5 0.24 -9.22 -5.14
CA VAL A 5 -0.59 -8.82 -4.00
C VAL A 5 0.33 -8.73 -2.78
N LEU A 6 0.48 -7.53 -2.23
CA LEU A 6 1.32 -7.21 -1.09
C LEU A 6 0.47 -6.89 0.14
N SER A 7 0.98 -7.23 1.31
CA SER A 7 0.53 -6.70 2.59
C SER A 7 1.02 -5.26 2.80
N ILE A 8 0.47 -4.57 3.82
CA ILE A 8 0.92 -3.21 4.14
C ILE A 8 2.37 -3.21 4.65
N GLU A 9 2.78 -4.31 5.31
CA GLU A 9 4.13 -4.52 5.80
C GLU A 9 5.12 -4.70 4.64
N GLU A 10 4.79 -5.53 3.66
CA GLU A 10 5.63 -5.71 2.46
C GLU A 10 5.71 -4.43 1.62
N LEU A 11 4.58 -3.73 1.45
CA LEU A 11 4.56 -2.44 0.76
C LEU A 11 5.47 -1.43 1.46
N ALA A 12 5.40 -1.34 2.78
CA ALA A 12 6.25 -0.46 3.58
C ALA A 12 7.73 -0.78 3.40
N GLN A 13 8.10 -2.07 3.45
CA GLN A 13 9.48 -2.50 3.30
C GLN A 13 10.02 -2.22 1.88
N GLN A 14 9.22 -2.41 0.84
CA GLN A 14 9.68 -2.21 -0.54
C GLN A 14 9.70 -0.73 -0.97
N SER A 15 8.85 0.11 -0.38
CA SER A 15 8.78 1.55 -0.66
C SER A 15 9.64 2.40 0.29
N ASP A 16 10.35 1.78 1.23
CA ASP A 16 11.07 2.46 2.34
C ASP A 16 10.19 3.48 3.09
N THR A 17 8.87 3.24 3.09
CA THR A 17 7.88 4.15 3.67
C THR A 17 7.24 3.47 4.87
N PRO A 18 7.25 4.09 6.07
CA PRO A 18 6.62 3.50 7.25
C PRO A 18 5.12 3.23 7.05
N VAL A 19 4.63 2.11 7.58
CA VAL A 19 3.20 1.74 7.57
C VAL A 19 2.28 2.89 8.02
N ARG A 20 2.69 3.66 9.04
CA ARG A 20 1.93 4.82 9.53
C ARG A 20 1.75 5.90 8.45
N THR A 21 2.76 6.12 7.63
CA THR A 21 2.78 7.12 6.56
C THR A 21 1.91 6.66 5.40
N ILE A 22 1.97 5.37 5.07
CA ILE A 22 1.08 4.77 4.07
C ILE A 22 -0.39 4.94 4.49
N ARG A 23 -0.73 4.62 5.74
CA ARG A 23 -2.10 4.83 6.28
C ARG A 23 -2.52 6.29 6.26
N PHE A 24 -1.59 7.19 6.57
CA PHE A 24 -1.82 8.63 6.48
C PHE A 24 -2.12 9.05 5.03
N TYR A 25 -1.35 8.59 4.04
CA TYR A 25 -1.64 8.90 2.63
C TYR A 25 -2.97 8.32 2.15
N ILE A 26 -3.37 7.15 2.64
CA ILE A 26 -4.70 6.60 2.35
C ILE A 26 -5.80 7.46 2.99
N SER A 27 -5.63 7.89 4.24
CA SER A 27 -6.64 8.73 4.92
C SER A 27 -6.76 10.12 4.29
N GLU A 28 -5.66 10.68 3.80
CA GLU A 28 -5.64 11.95 3.07
C GLU A 28 -6.07 11.81 1.60
N GLY A 29 -6.29 10.59 1.10
CA GLY A 29 -6.67 10.33 -0.30
C GLY A 29 -5.53 10.48 -1.31
N LEU A 30 -4.28 10.58 -0.85
CA LEU A 30 -3.07 10.69 -1.68
C LEU A 30 -2.67 9.33 -2.27
N LEU A 31 -2.96 8.25 -1.55
CA LEU A 31 -2.76 6.88 -2.01
C LEU A 31 -4.13 6.20 -2.19
N PRO A 32 -4.34 5.42 -3.27
CA PRO A 32 -5.53 4.60 -3.41
C PRO A 32 -5.76 3.72 -2.17
N PRO A 33 -7.03 3.47 -1.79
CA PRO A 33 -7.32 2.56 -0.71
C PRO A 33 -6.93 1.12 -1.10
N PRO A 34 -6.56 0.28 -0.12
CA PRO A 34 -6.24 -1.11 -0.37
C PRO A 34 -7.46 -1.86 -0.91
N GLN A 35 -7.18 -2.93 -1.63
CA GLN A 35 -8.19 -3.90 -2.05
C GLN A 35 -8.58 -4.75 -0.85
N GLY A 36 -9.87 -4.85 -0.54
CA GLY A 36 -10.37 -5.60 0.63
C GLY A 36 -10.57 -4.76 1.90
N ARG A 37 -10.82 -5.42 3.04
CA ARG A 37 -11.07 -4.76 4.34
C ARG A 37 -10.30 -5.44 5.48
N GLY A 38 -9.86 -4.64 6.44
CA GLY A 38 -9.24 -5.11 7.67
C GLY A 38 -7.94 -5.88 7.42
N LYS A 39 -7.79 -7.07 8.01
CA LYS A 39 -6.62 -7.94 7.83
C LYS A 39 -6.46 -8.49 6.41
N GLY A 40 -7.50 -8.44 5.58
CA GLY A 40 -7.45 -8.86 4.17
C GLY A 40 -7.18 -7.71 3.21
N ALA A 41 -6.72 -6.55 3.72
CA ALA A 41 -6.34 -5.43 2.88
C ALA A 41 -5.04 -5.76 2.12
N SER A 42 -5.13 -5.74 0.80
CA SER A 42 -3.99 -5.96 -0.09
C SER A 42 -3.66 -4.74 -0.93
N TYR A 43 -2.40 -4.64 -1.28
CA TYR A 43 -1.79 -3.60 -2.10
C TYR A 43 -1.22 -4.26 -3.35
N ASP A 44 -1.12 -3.52 -4.43
CA ASP A 44 -0.47 -3.98 -5.66
C ASP A 44 0.71 -3.07 -6.02
N GLU A 45 1.41 -3.43 -7.09
CA GLU A 45 2.53 -2.64 -7.60
C GLU A 45 2.18 -1.17 -7.89
N GLU A 46 0.90 -0.84 -8.19
CA GLU A 46 0.50 0.54 -8.39
C GLU A 46 0.70 1.38 -7.12
N HIS A 47 0.45 0.80 -5.95
CA HIS A 47 0.70 1.47 -4.67
C HIS A 47 2.18 1.72 -4.47
N LEU A 48 3.02 0.76 -4.88
CA LEU A 48 4.47 0.82 -4.74
C LEU A 48 5.06 1.90 -5.67
N LEU A 49 4.56 1.98 -6.90
CA LEU A 49 4.94 3.01 -7.87
C LEU A 49 4.57 4.43 -7.43
N ARG A 50 3.51 4.59 -6.62
CA ARG A 50 3.10 5.90 -6.08
C ARG A 50 3.89 6.33 -4.84
N LEU A 51 4.55 5.39 -4.17
CA LEU A 51 5.34 5.64 -2.95
C LEU A 51 6.84 5.82 -3.22
N ARG A 52 7.32 5.44 -4.41
CA ARG A 52 8.66 5.79 -4.92
C ARG A 52 8.66 7.19 -5.52
#